data_AF-A0A5E4J2H0-F1
#
_entry.id   AF-A0A5E4J2H0-F1
#
_cell.length_a   1.000
_cell.length_b   1.000
_cell.length_c   1.000
_cell.angle_alpha   90.00
_cell.angle_beta   90.00
_cell.angle_gamma   90.00
#
_symmetry.space_group_name_H-M   'P 1'
#
loop_
_entity.id
_entity.type
_entity.pdbx_description
1 polymer ?
#
loop_
_entity_poly.entity_id
_entity_poly.type
_entity_poly.pdbx_seq_one_letter_code
_entity_poly.pdbx_strand_id
1 'polypeptide(L)'
;MLDTHPGIGEETLLSLAISDILLVIMRPDYQDYQGTSVTLDICSRLEVPNLFLVVNKVLPTYDFDAVKKDIETAYNYEVATVLPQSDDLIELGSRGIFYANHRDHLFSRGMDKIASRITSI
;
A
#
# COMPACT_ATOMS: atom_id res chain seq x y z
N MET A 1 -3.37 -9.86 9.97
CA MET A 1 -3.09 -9.37 8.62
C MET A 1 -3.12 -10.55 7.68
N LEU A 2 -3.79 -10.43 6.54
CA LEU A 2 -3.84 -11.43 5.49
C LEU A 2 -3.00 -10.91 4.31
N ASP A 3 -2.04 -11.69 3.83
CA ASP A 3 -1.31 -11.38 2.60
C ASP A 3 -1.98 -12.12 1.44
N THR A 4 -2.41 -11.37 0.43
CA THR A 4 -3.23 -11.89 -0.67
C THR A 4 -2.46 -11.84 -1.98
N HIS A 5 -2.70 -12.81 -2.86
CA HIS A 5 -2.15 -12.75 -4.21
C HIS A 5 -2.72 -11.54 -4.98
N PRO A 6 -1.96 -10.94 -5.91
CA PRO A 6 -2.43 -9.81 -6.71
C PRO A 6 -3.49 -10.24 -7.71
N GLY A 7 -4.68 -9.65 -7.65
CA GLY A 7 -5.78 -9.96 -8.56
C GLY A 7 -7.06 -10.28 -7.81
N ILE A 8 -8.09 -10.69 -8.56
CA ILE A 8 -9.45 -10.84 -8.05
C ILE A 8 -9.91 -12.28 -8.31
N GLY A 9 -9.32 -13.22 -7.58
CA GLY A 9 -9.81 -14.60 -7.50
C GLY A 9 -10.90 -14.76 -6.44
N GLU A 10 -11.55 -15.92 -6.40
CA GLU A 10 -12.60 -16.23 -5.42
C GLU A 10 -12.09 -16.12 -3.98
N GLU A 11 -10.91 -16.66 -3.71
CA GLU A 11 -10.26 -16.57 -2.39
C GLU A 11 -9.93 -15.12 -2.00
N THR A 12 -9.49 -14.30 -2.95
CA THR A 12 -9.22 -12.88 -2.70
C THR A 12 -10.51 -12.13 -2.41
N LEU A 13 -11.58 -12.34 -3.20
CA LEU A 13 -12.88 -11.69 -2.98
C LEU A 13 -13.44 -11.96 -1.58
N LEU A 14 -13.36 -13.21 -1.12
CA LEU A 14 -13.77 -13.58 0.23
C LEU A 14 -12.93 -12.84 1.28
N SER A 15 -11.60 -12.82 1.11
CA SER A 15 -10.68 -12.13 2.00
C SER A 15 -10.97 -10.62 2.08
N LEU A 16 -11.27 -9.99 0.94
CA LEU A 16 -11.68 -8.57 0.88
C LEU A 16 -13.00 -8.35 1.63
N ALA A 17 -14.01 -9.19 1.39
CA ALA A 17 -15.34 -9.03 1.95
C ALA A 17 -15.41 -9.20 3.48
N ILE A 18 -14.48 -9.96 4.08
CA ILE A 18 -14.43 -10.16 5.54
C ILE A 18 -13.46 -9.22 6.25
N SER A 19 -12.76 -8.35 5.53
CA SER A 19 -11.72 -7.49 6.12
C SER A 19 -12.31 -6.21 6.70
N ASP A 20 -12.02 -5.92 7.98
CA ASP A 20 -12.37 -4.62 8.59
C ASP A 20 -11.54 -3.46 8.01
N ILE A 21 -10.29 -3.76 7.63
CA ILE A 21 -9.32 -2.82 7.06
C ILE A 21 -8.62 -3.48 5.88
N LEU A 22 -8.59 -2.78 4.75
CA LEU A 22 -7.91 -3.17 3.53
C LEU A 22 -6.79 -2.19 3.18
N LEU A 23 -5.58 -2.72 3.01
CA LEU A 23 -4.44 -1.97 2.47
C LEU A 23 -4.19 -2.45 1.04
N VAL A 24 -4.40 -1.57 0.06
CA VAL A 24 -4.10 -1.85 -1.34
C VAL A 24 -2.71 -1.30 -1.67
N ILE A 25 -1.79 -2.19 -2.02
CA ILE A 25 -0.40 -1.85 -2.35
C ILE A 25 -0.27 -1.75 -3.87
N MET A 26 0.24 -0.62 -4.37
CA MET A 26 0.45 -0.35 -5.79
C MET A 26 1.85 0.16 -6.06
N ARG A 27 2.38 -0.08 -7.27
CA ARG A 27 3.63 0.56 -7.75
C ARG A 27 3.34 1.78 -8.61
N PRO A 28 4.28 2.73 -8.72
CA PRO A 28 4.13 3.94 -9.54
C PRO A 28 4.35 3.64 -11.03
N ASP A 29 3.61 2.69 -11.59
CA ASP A 29 3.63 2.35 -13.01
C ASP A 29 2.22 2.22 -13.59
N TYR A 30 2.11 2.42 -14.91
CA TYR A 30 0.82 2.49 -15.60
C TYR A 30 -0.01 1.20 -15.49
N GLN A 31 0.64 0.03 -15.40
CA GLN A 31 -0.06 -1.24 -15.33
C GLN A 31 -0.71 -1.41 -13.96
N ASP A 32 0.03 -1.15 -12.88
CA ASP A 32 -0.50 -1.20 -11.52
C ASP A 32 -1.61 -0.16 -11.32
N TYR A 33 -1.51 1.02 -11.96
CA TYR A 33 -2.56 2.04 -11.89
C TYR A 33 -3.90 1.54 -12.45
N GLN A 34 -3.89 0.94 -13.64
CA GLN A 34 -5.12 0.41 -14.25
C GLN A 34 -5.68 -0.78 -13.46
N GLY A 35 -4.82 -1.71 -13.02
CA GLY A 35 -5.24 -2.85 -12.20
C GLY A 35 -5.83 -2.45 -10.84
N THR A 36 -5.28 -1.38 -10.25
CA THR A 36 -5.77 -0.83 -8.98
C THR A 36 -7.18 -0.26 -9.14
N SER A 37 -7.50 0.47 -10.22
CA SER A 37 -8.86 0.97 -10.46
C SER A 37 -9.89 -0.14 -10.43
N VAL A 38 -9.62 -1.26 -11.11
CA VAL A 38 -10.53 -2.42 -11.14
C VAL A 38 -10.71 -3.02 -9.75
N THR A 39 -9.64 -3.10 -8.97
CA THR A 39 -9.69 -3.63 -7.59
C THR A 39 -10.53 -2.73 -6.69
N LEU A 40 -10.36 -1.41 -6.79
CA LEU A 40 -11.10 -0.43 -6.00
C LEU A 40 -12.59 -0.39 -6.33
N ASP A 41 -12.95 -0.56 -7.60
CA ASP A 41 -14.36 -0.68 -8.02
C ASP A 41 -15.04 -1.88 -7.35
N ILE A 42 -14.32 -3.00 -7.21
CA ILE A 42 -14.83 -4.19 -6.52
C ILE A 42 -14.93 -3.96 -5.02
N CYS A 43 -13.91 -3.35 -4.41
CA CYS A 43 -13.92 -3.05 -2.97
C CYS A 43 -15.08 -2.13 -2.60
N SER A 44 -15.39 -1.16 -3.46
CA SER A 44 -16.56 -0.28 -3.31
C SER A 44 -17.88 -1.07 -3.32
N ARG A 45 -18.03 -2.04 -4.23
CA ARG A 45 -19.22 -2.91 -4.29
C ARG A 45 -19.35 -3.88 -3.13
N LEU A 46 -18.21 -4.30 -2.57
CA LEU A 46 -18.17 -5.15 -1.38
C LEU A 46 -18.36 -4.35 -0.08
N GLU A 47 -18.46 -3.02 -0.17
CA GLU A 47 -18.63 -2.12 0.98
C GLU A 47 -17.53 -2.31 2.05
N VAL A 48 -16.28 -2.50 1.61
CA VAL A 48 -15.14 -2.68 2.52
C VAL A 48 -15.03 -1.46 3.44
N PRO A 49 -15.07 -1.62 4.78
CA PRO A 49 -15.28 -0.50 5.70
C PRO A 49 -14.16 0.56 5.69
N ASN A 50 -12.90 0.12 5.72
CA ASN A 50 -11.74 1.01 5.78
C ASN A 50 -10.72 0.62 4.71
N LEU A 51 -10.59 1.43 3.66
CA LEU A 51 -9.66 1.19 2.56
C LEU A 51 -8.59 2.28 2.50
N PHE A 52 -7.32 1.87 2.47
CA PHE A 52 -6.19 2.76 2.27
C PHE A 52 -5.27 2.28 1.15
N LEU A 53 -4.72 3.24 0.42
CA LEU A 53 -3.70 3.00 -0.60
C LEU A 53 -2.29 3.13 -0.01
N VAL A 54 -1.37 2.30 -0.49
CA VAL A 54 0.06 2.41 -0.23
C VAL A 54 0.80 2.38 -1.57
N VAL A 55 1.47 3.49 -1.90
CA VAL A 55 2.29 3.55 -3.11
C VAL A 55 3.69 3.07 -2.75
N ASN A 56 4.13 1.96 -3.31
CA ASN A 56 5.38 1.31 -2.98
C ASN A 56 6.41 1.44 -4.12
N LYS A 57 7.70 1.40 -3.79
CA LYS A 57 8.83 1.47 -4.74
C LYS A 57 8.92 2.77 -5.52
N VAL A 58 8.57 3.89 -4.89
CA VAL A 58 8.73 5.21 -5.52
C VAL A 58 10.22 5.59 -5.53
N LEU A 59 10.74 5.97 -6.70
CA LEU A 59 12.14 6.38 -6.82
C LEU A 59 12.40 7.62 -5.94
N PRO A 60 13.50 7.67 -5.17
CA PRO A 60 13.79 8.80 -4.27
C PRO A 60 13.90 10.17 -4.96
N THR A 61 14.02 10.21 -6.29
CA THR A 61 14.03 11.44 -7.09
C THR A 61 12.65 12.08 -7.26
N TYR A 62 11.57 11.38 -6.92
CA TYR A 62 10.21 11.89 -6.99
C TYR A 62 9.86 12.70 -5.75
N ASP A 63 8.96 13.67 -5.90
CA ASP A 63 8.30 14.32 -4.77
C ASP A 63 7.19 13.40 -4.25
N PHE A 64 7.38 12.87 -3.03
CA PHE A 64 6.45 11.90 -2.45
C PHE A 64 5.11 12.52 -2.07
N ASP A 65 5.08 13.80 -1.72
CA ASP A 65 3.84 14.50 -1.39
C ASP A 65 3.05 14.80 -2.67
N ALA A 66 3.73 15.14 -3.76
CA ALA A 66 3.08 15.26 -5.07
C ALA A 66 2.51 13.92 -5.54
N VAL A 67 3.28 12.83 -5.47
CA VAL A 67 2.80 11.47 -5.80
C VAL A 67 1.59 11.10 -4.95
N LYS A 68 1.65 11.36 -3.64
CA LYS A 68 0.52 11.11 -2.74
C LYS A 68 -0.73 11.83 -3.24
N LYS A 69 -0.64 13.14 -3.46
CA LYS A 69 -1.75 13.98 -3.89
C LYS A 69 -2.35 13.54 -5.22
N ASP A 70 -1.50 13.19 -6.19
CA ASP A 70 -1.93 12.76 -7.52
C ASP A 70 -2.75 11.46 -7.44
N ILE A 71 -2.28 10.50 -6.63
CA ILE A 71 -2.97 9.22 -6.43
C ILE A 71 -4.28 9.41 -5.65
N GLU A 72 -4.28 10.19 -4.57
CA GLU A 72 -5.50 10.51 -3.83
C GLU A 72 -6.55 11.17 -4.73
N THR A 73 -6.11 12.08 -5.61
CA THR A 73 -6.99 12.75 -6.58
C THR A 73 -7.52 11.78 -7.64
N ALA A 74 -6.66 10.88 -8.14
CA ALA A 74 -7.03 9.95 -9.22
C ALA A 74 -8.02 8.88 -8.76
N TYR A 75 -7.87 8.38 -7.53
CA TYR A 75 -8.65 7.25 -7.01
C TYR A 75 -9.73 7.64 -6.01
N ASN A 76 -9.67 8.84 -5.44
CA ASN A 76 -10.56 9.29 -4.37
C ASN A 76 -10.54 8.37 -3.12
N TYR A 77 -9.37 7.81 -2.81
CA TYR A 77 -9.08 7.05 -1.60
C TYR A 77 -7.85 7.63 -0.91
N GLU A 78 -7.83 7.54 0.42
CA GLU A 78 -6.71 8.01 1.25
C GLU A 78 -5.43 7.19 0.97
N VAL A 79 -4.30 7.87 0.78
CA VAL A 79 -2.98 7.23 0.70
C VAL A 79 -2.34 7.29 2.08
N ALA A 80 -2.23 6.13 2.74
CA ALA A 80 -1.62 6.01 4.06
C ALA A 80 -0.14 6.41 4.05
N THR A 81 0.59 6.01 3.01
CA THR A 81 1.98 6.45 2.80
C THR A 81 2.46 6.19 1.37
N VAL A 82 3.50 6.92 1.00
CA VAL A 82 4.36 6.62 -0.16
C VAL A 82 5.67 6.04 0.37
N LEU A 83 6.04 4.84 -0.08
CA LEU A 83 7.25 4.13 0.33
C LEU A 83 8.32 4.25 -0.76
N PRO A 84 9.57 4.59 -0.39
CA PRO A 84 10.66 4.67 -1.33
C PRO A 84 11.03 3.28 -1.86
N GLN A 85 11.52 3.23 -3.10
CA GLN A 85 12.41 2.17 -3.54
C GLN A 85 13.66 2.18 -2.65
N SER A 86 14.01 1.02 -2.09
CA SER A 86 15.13 0.89 -1.15
C SER A 86 16.02 -0.28 -1.55
N ASP A 87 17.26 0.05 -1.89
CA ASP A 87 18.29 -0.94 -2.20
C ASP A 87 18.70 -1.71 -0.93
N ASP A 88 18.65 -1.07 0.25
CA ASP A 88 18.90 -1.72 1.54
C ASP A 88 17.91 -2.87 1.82
N LEU A 89 16.64 -2.71 1.44
CA LEU A 89 15.64 -3.77 1.53
C LEU A 89 15.94 -4.94 0.58
N ILE A 90 16.41 -4.62 -0.62
CA ILE A 90 16.82 -5.63 -1.62
C ILE A 90 18.03 -6.39 -1.10
N GLU A 91 19.02 -5.68 -0.56
CA GLU A 91 20.22 -6.27 0.03
C GLU A 91 19.89 -7.15 1.24
N LEU A 92 18.96 -6.73 2.10
CA LEU A 92 18.50 -7.56 3.22
C LEU A 92 17.97 -8.91 2.71
N GLY A 93 17.24 -8.92 1.59
CA GLY A 93 16.90 -10.14 0.86
C GLY A 93 16.13 -11.18 1.69
N SER A 94 15.18 -10.71 2.49
CA SER A 94 14.40 -11.55 3.44
C SER A 94 15.21 -12.26 4.53
N ARG A 95 16.48 -11.87 4.76
CA ARG A 95 17.34 -12.47 5.80
C ARG A 95 17.07 -11.93 7.21
N GLY A 96 16.06 -11.08 7.38
CA GLY A 96 15.70 -10.50 8.67
C GLY A 96 14.50 -9.56 8.58
N ILE A 97 14.19 -8.92 9.70
CA ILE A 97 13.10 -7.93 9.80
C ILE A 97 13.72 -6.53 9.65
N PHE A 98 13.50 -5.88 8.51
CA PHE A 98 14.15 -4.60 8.19
C PHE A 98 13.87 -3.52 9.24
N TYR A 99 12.60 -3.33 9.60
CA TYR A 99 12.18 -2.32 10.58
C TYR A 99 12.90 -2.44 11.94
N ALA A 100 13.15 -3.67 12.40
CA ALA A 100 13.77 -3.92 13.70
C ALA A 100 15.22 -3.42 13.76
N ASN A 101 15.93 -3.47 12.64
CA ASN A 101 17.35 -3.11 12.53
C ASN A 101 17.56 -1.67 12.00
N HIS A 102 16.55 -1.08 11.34
CA HIS A 102 16.68 0.19 10.63
C HIS A 102 15.50 1.13 10.93
N ARG A 103 15.24 1.44 12.20
CA ARG A 103 14.06 2.24 12.62
C ARG A 103 14.01 3.65 11.99
N ASP A 104 15.15 4.31 11.84
CA ASP A 104 15.19 5.68 11.30
C ASP A 104 15.10 5.76 9.77
N HIS A 105 15.20 4.63 9.07
CA HIS A 105 15.18 4.55 7.62
C HIS A 105 13.83 5.02 7.05
N LEU A 106 13.85 5.66 5.87
CA LEU A 106 12.65 6.23 5.25
C LEU A 106 11.52 5.20 5.06
N PHE A 107 11.87 3.98 4.65
CA PHE A 107 10.90 2.88 4.57
C PHE A 107 10.26 2.58 5.93
N SER A 108 11.06 2.49 7.01
CA SER A 108 10.57 2.20 8.36
C SER A 108 9.64 3.29 8.89
N ARG A 109 9.96 4.57 8.63
CA ARG A 109 9.04 5.68 8.95
C ARG A 109 7.74 5.62 8.16
N GLY A 110 7.78 5.12 6.91
CA GLY A 110 6.57 4.83 6.14
C GLY A 110 5.72 3.73 6.78
N MET A 111 6.35 2.68 7.30
CA MET A 111 5.65 1.65 8.09
C MET A 111 5.02 2.22 9.36
N ASP A 112 5.69 3.15 10.06
CA ASP A 112 5.12 3.84 11.22
C ASP A 112 3.86 4.64 10.86
N LYS A 113 3.84 5.29 9.68
CA LYS A 113 2.66 6.00 9.18
C LYS A 113 1.49 5.05 8.94
N ILE A 114 1.74 3.91 8.29
CA ILE A 114 0.72 2.87 8.07
C ILE A 114 0.18 2.37 9.41
N ALA A 115 1.07 1.98 10.32
CA ALA A 115 0.69 1.46 11.64
C ALA A 115 -0.15 2.48 12.42
N SER A 116 0.33 3.73 12.50
CA SER A 116 -0.39 4.80 13.19
C SER A 116 -1.79 5.00 12.60
N ARG A 117 -1.91 4.99 11.28
CA ARG A 117 -3.18 5.21 10.59
C ARG A 117 -4.21 4.11 10.82
N ILE A 118 -3.79 2.84 10.79
CA ILE A 118 -4.72 1.72 11.00
C ILE A 118 -5.12 1.56 12.47
N THR A 119 -4.27 1.98 13.41
CA THR A 119 -4.59 1.93 14.85
C THR A 119 -5.44 3.09 15.33
N SER A 120 -5.65 4.12 14.51
CA SER A 120 -6.46 5.29 14.84
C SER A 120 -7.92 5.18 14.37
N ILE A 121 -8.31 4.02 13.84
CA ILE A 121 -9.68 3.69 13.42
C ILE A 121 -10.45 3.20 14.64
#